data_AF-A0A351KEE7-F1
#
_entry.id   AF-A0A351KEE7-F1
#
_cell.length_a   1.000
_cell.length_b   1.000
_cell.length_c   1.000
_cell.angle_alpha   90.00
_cell.angle_beta   90.00
_cell.angle_gamma   90.00
#
_symmetry.space_group_name_H-M   'P 1'
#
loop_
_entity.id
_entity.type
_entity.pdbx_description
1 polymer ?
#
loop_
_entity_poly.entity_id
_entity_poly.type
_entity_poly.pdbx_seq_one_letter_code
_entity_poly.pdbx_strand_id
1 'polypeptide(L)'
;MSVTNAEELKLKMKEVRKAQKIFATYSQEQVDEIFRQAAMAANNSRIKLAQIAVEETGMGIVEDKVIKNHFASEYVYNKYKDEKTCGVIERDEASGIEKIAEPKGVIAAIVPMTNPTSTAIFKSLLAHKTRNGVIFSPHPKAKKSTIAAA
;
A
#
# COMPACT_ATOMS: atom_id res chain seq x y z
N MET A 1 -5.74 -14.60 9.26
CA MET A 1 -7.01 -15.30 9.00
C MET A 1 -7.22 -15.34 7.51
N SER A 2 -7.37 -16.52 6.90
CA SER A 2 -7.66 -16.65 5.47
C SER A 2 -9.08 -16.21 5.17
N VAL A 3 -9.27 -15.41 4.12
CA VAL A 3 -10.60 -15.08 3.57
C VAL A 3 -10.87 -16.03 2.41
N THR A 4 -11.88 -16.89 2.55
CA THR A 4 -12.14 -18.05 1.67
C THR A 4 -13.55 -18.08 1.10
N ASN A 5 -14.49 -17.34 1.70
CA ASN A 5 -15.88 -17.23 1.22
C ASN A 5 -16.39 -15.78 1.27
N ALA A 6 -17.57 -15.56 0.69
CA ALA A 6 -18.17 -14.23 0.57
C ALA A 6 -18.54 -13.59 1.92
N GLU A 7 -18.94 -14.38 2.91
CA GLU A 7 -19.30 -13.88 4.24
C GLU A 7 -18.06 -13.41 5.02
N GLU A 8 -16.98 -14.19 4.98
CA GLU A 8 -15.67 -13.79 5.51
C GLU A 8 -15.15 -12.50 4.85
N LEU A 9 -15.33 -12.37 3.53
CA LEU A 9 -14.95 -11.16 2.81
C LEU A 9 -15.76 -9.95 3.28
N LYS A 10 -17.08 -10.08 3.41
CA LYS A 10 -17.95 -9.01 3.93
C LYS A 10 -17.53 -8.59 5.33
N LEU A 11 -17.19 -9.55 6.20
CA LEU A 11 -16.70 -9.28 7.55
C LEU A 11 -15.37 -8.50 7.50
N LYS A 12 -14.41 -8.96 6.69
CA LYS A 12 -13.12 -8.27 6.52
C LYS A 12 -13.30 -6.85 5.97
N MET A 13 -14.20 -6.65 5.02
CA MET A 13 -14.52 -5.32 4.48
C MET A 13 -15.07 -4.38 5.57
N LYS A 14 -15.92 -4.87 6.48
CA LYS A 14 -16.42 -4.08 7.61
C LYS A 14 -15.29 -3.69 8.56
N GLU A 15 -14.39 -4.62 8.88
CA GLU A 15 -13.21 -4.35 9.72
C GLU A 15 -12.30 -3.29 9.10
N VAL A 16 -11.96 -3.41 7.82
CA VAL A 16 -11.09 -2.46 7.11
C VAL A 16 -11.76 -1.08 7.03
N ARG A 17 -13.08 -1.02 6.79
CA ARG A 17 -13.83 0.26 6.84
C ARG A 17 -13.77 0.90 8.23
N LYS A 18 -13.89 0.12 9.30
CA LYS A 18 -13.77 0.63 10.68
C LYS A 18 -12.35 1.17 10.94
N ALA A 19 -11.32 0.41 10.55
CA ALA A 19 -9.93 0.84 10.67
C ALA A 19 -9.66 2.12 9.87
N GLN A 20 -10.16 2.21 8.64
CA GLN A 20 -9.98 3.39 7.79
C GLN A 20 -10.65 4.63 8.37
N LYS A 21 -11.83 4.52 8.99
CA LYS A 21 -12.48 5.65 9.67
C LYS A 21 -11.62 6.22 10.80
N ILE A 22 -10.97 5.35 11.57
CA ILE A 22 -10.02 5.77 12.61
C ILE A 22 -8.79 6.40 11.94
N PHE A 23 -8.26 5.79 10.89
CA PHE A 23 -7.07 6.26 10.20
C PHE A 23 -7.28 7.63 9.51
N ALA A 24 -8.51 7.95 9.09
CA ALA A 24 -8.86 9.23 8.51
C ALA A 24 -8.64 10.42 9.46
N THR A 25 -8.66 10.18 10.79
CA THR A 25 -8.46 11.22 11.81
C THR A 25 -6.99 11.45 12.17
N TYR A 26 -6.06 10.73 11.56
CA TYR A 26 -4.63 10.84 11.90
C TYR A 26 -4.05 12.14 11.36
N SER A 27 -3.11 12.72 12.10
CA SER A 27 -2.35 13.89 11.67
C SER A 27 -1.37 13.53 10.56
N GLN A 28 -0.86 14.55 9.85
CA GLN A 28 0.13 14.36 8.80
C GLN A 28 1.37 13.65 9.33
N GLU A 29 1.84 14.02 10.52
CA GLU A 29 3.03 13.45 11.16
C GLU A 29 2.84 11.97 11.50
N GLN A 30 1.65 11.60 11.99
CA GLN A 30 1.32 10.19 12.27
C GLN A 30 1.28 9.37 10.98
N VAL A 31 0.70 9.92 9.91
CA VAL A 31 0.65 9.28 8.59
C VAL A 31 2.04 9.12 8.01
N ASP A 32 2.89 10.13 8.14
CA ASP A 32 4.25 10.14 7.60
C ASP A 32 5.15 9.15 8.33
N GLU A 33 5.00 9.00 9.64
CA GLU A 33 5.71 7.98 10.40
C GLU A 33 5.27 6.56 10.00
N ILE A 34 3.97 6.30 9.83
CA ILE A 34 3.47 5.02 9.32
C ILE A 34 4.03 4.74 7.93
N PHE A 35 4.01 5.75 7.04
CA PHE A 35 4.51 5.64 5.68
C PHE A 35 6.00 5.30 5.65
N ARG A 36 6.81 5.96 6.49
CA ARG A 36 8.25 5.71 6.63
C ARG A 36 8.53 4.30 7.14
N GLN A 37 7.86 3.88 8.21
CA GLN A 37 8.07 2.55 8.80
C GLN A 37 7.68 1.43 7.83
N ALA A 38 6.54 1.57 7.15
CA ALA A 38 6.10 0.61 6.14
C ALA A 38 7.10 0.52 4.96
N ALA A 39 7.60 1.66 4.47
CA ALA A 39 8.56 1.69 3.37
C ALA A 39 9.89 1.04 3.76
N MET A 40 10.41 1.33 4.96
CA MET A 40 11.64 0.73 5.46
C MET A 40 11.49 -0.79 5.65
N ALA A 41 10.38 -1.26 6.21
CA ALA A 41 10.13 -2.69 6.37
C ALA A 41 10.07 -3.43 5.02
N ALA A 42 9.43 -2.83 4.02
CA ALA A 42 9.37 -3.36 2.67
C ALA A 42 10.75 -3.39 1.99
N ASN A 43 11.51 -2.30 2.11
CA ASN A 43 12.86 -2.21 1.55
C ASN A 43 13.82 -3.23 2.19
N ASN A 44 13.76 -3.41 3.52
CA ASN A 44 14.56 -4.41 4.23
C ASN A 44 14.20 -5.85 3.82
N SER A 45 12.93 -6.10 3.49
CA SER A 45 12.45 -7.42 3.08
C SER A 45 12.61 -7.71 1.58
N ARG A 46 13.18 -6.78 0.80
CA ARG A 46 13.21 -6.83 -0.68
C ARG A 46 13.76 -8.14 -1.26
N ILE A 47 14.82 -8.70 -0.67
CA ILE A 47 15.48 -9.94 -1.14
C ILE A 47 14.59 -11.14 -0.86
N LYS A 48 14.12 -11.26 0.38
CA LYS A 48 13.21 -12.35 0.79
C LYS A 48 11.94 -12.36 -0.06
N LEU A 49 11.32 -11.19 -0.27
CA LEU A 49 10.11 -11.09 -1.08
C LEU A 49 10.35 -11.43 -2.55
N ALA A 50 11.50 -11.04 -3.11
CA ALA A 50 11.87 -11.40 -4.48
C ALA A 50 12.04 -12.92 -4.66
N GLN A 51 12.69 -13.58 -3.71
CA GLN A 51 12.87 -15.04 -3.70
C GLN A 51 11.51 -15.76 -3.66
N ILE A 52 10.63 -15.39 -2.73
CA ILE A 52 9.27 -15.95 -2.61
C ILE A 52 8.51 -15.78 -3.93
N ALA A 53 8.62 -14.60 -4.56
CA ALA A 53 7.95 -14.33 -5.83
C ALA A 53 8.45 -15.21 -6.98
N VAL A 54 9.77 -15.40 -7.12
CA VAL A 54 10.30 -16.30 -8.16
C VAL A 54 9.92 -17.74 -7.87
N GLU A 55 10.05 -18.19 -6.62
CA GLU A 55 9.74 -19.56 -6.20
C GLU A 55 8.26 -19.90 -6.42
N GLU A 56 7.34 -19.03 -6.03
CA GLU A 56 5.90 -19.31 -6.19
C GLU A 56 5.46 -19.23 -7.66
N THR A 57 5.94 -18.23 -8.40
CA THR A 57 5.44 -17.96 -9.76
C THR A 57 6.17 -18.71 -10.85
N GLY A 58 7.40 -19.18 -10.59
CA GLY A 58 8.31 -19.74 -11.59
C GLY A 58 8.75 -18.73 -12.65
N MET A 59 8.62 -17.43 -12.40
CA MET A 59 8.83 -16.37 -13.39
C MET A 59 9.78 -15.27 -12.94
N GLY A 60 10.66 -14.87 -13.85
CA GLY A 60 11.57 -13.73 -13.69
C GLY A 60 12.85 -14.07 -12.94
N ILE A 61 13.66 -13.03 -12.72
CA ILE A 61 14.99 -13.12 -12.10
C ILE A 61 14.91 -12.49 -10.71
N VAL A 62 15.56 -13.11 -9.71
CA VAL A 62 15.50 -12.65 -8.31
C VAL A 62 16.05 -11.24 -8.20
N GLU A 63 17.21 -10.98 -8.79
CA GLU A 63 17.93 -9.71 -8.79
C GLU A 63 17.05 -8.57 -9.36
N ASP A 64 16.40 -8.80 -10.50
CA ASP A 64 15.48 -7.82 -11.10
C ASP A 64 14.26 -7.56 -10.20
N LYS A 65 13.75 -8.60 -9.53
CA LYS A 65 12.64 -8.44 -8.57
C LYS A 65 13.09 -7.73 -7.29
N VAL A 66 14.34 -7.87 -6.88
CA VAL A 66 14.92 -7.08 -5.77
C VAL A 66 14.92 -5.60 -6.14
N ILE A 67 15.37 -5.26 -7.35
CA ILE A 67 15.37 -3.88 -7.86
C ILE A 67 13.93 -3.35 -7.91
N LYS A 68 12.97 -4.14 -8.41
CA LYS A 68 11.55 -3.75 -8.43
C LYS A 68 10.96 -3.53 -7.03
N ASN A 69 11.29 -4.38 -6.07
CA ASN A 69 10.85 -4.21 -4.67
C ASN A 69 11.48 -2.97 -4.04
N HIS A 70 12.76 -2.70 -4.30
CA HIS A 70 13.44 -1.49 -3.85
C HIS A 70 12.81 -0.23 -4.45
N PHE A 71 12.53 -0.22 -5.76
CA PHE A 71 11.82 0.86 -6.42
C PHE A 71 10.42 1.07 -5.84
N ALA A 72 9.66 0.00 -5.62
CA ALA A 72 8.32 0.09 -5.05
C ALA A 72 8.29 0.58 -3.60
N SER A 73 9.40 0.52 -2.87
CA SER A 73 9.52 0.94 -1.47
C SER A 73 10.26 2.27 -1.34
N GLU A 74 11.58 2.24 -1.45
CA GLU A 74 12.47 3.38 -1.19
C GLU A 74 12.20 4.55 -2.15
N TYR A 75 12.08 4.27 -3.45
CA TYR A 75 11.89 5.33 -4.45
C TYR A 75 10.50 5.99 -4.29
N VAL A 76 9.47 5.17 -4.06
CA VAL A 76 8.10 5.65 -3.79
C VAL A 76 8.06 6.48 -2.52
N TYR A 77 8.71 6.03 -1.46
CA TYR A 77 8.83 6.79 -0.22
C TYR A 77 9.48 8.15 -0.45
N ASN A 78 10.67 8.18 -1.05
CA ASN A 78 11.38 9.44 -1.27
C ASN A 78 10.62 10.41 -2.19
N LYS A 79 9.85 9.90 -3.15
CA LYS A 79 9.02 10.74 -4.02
C LYS A 79 7.88 11.42 -3.27
N TYR A 80 7.26 10.74 -2.32
CA TYR A 80 5.99 11.17 -1.72
C TYR A 80 6.07 11.55 -0.25
N LYS A 81 7.24 11.42 0.40
CA LYS A 81 7.40 11.66 1.85
C LYS A 81 6.93 13.05 2.28
N ASP A 82 7.20 14.07 1.48
CA ASP A 82 6.89 15.48 1.81
C ASP A 82 5.56 15.97 1.20
N GLU A 83 4.84 15.11 0.46
CA GLU A 83 3.56 15.48 -0.13
C GLU A 83 2.46 15.56 0.95
N LYS A 84 1.76 16.69 1.01
CA LYS A 84 0.65 16.90 1.95
C LYS A 84 -0.57 16.12 1.50
N THR A 85 -1.11 15.30 2.40
CA THR A 85 -2.25 14.41 2.14
C THR A 85 -3.33 14.49 3.22
N CYS A 86 -3.15 15.38 4.21
CA CYS A 86 -4.02 15.56 5.36
C CYS A 86 -4.44 17.03 5.51
N GLY A 87 -5.74 17.27 5.72
CA GLY A 87 -6.27 18.61 5.96
C GLY A 87 -6.14 19.54 4.77
N VAL A 88 -5.90 20.83 5.03
CA VAL A 88 -5.72 21.86 4.00
C VAL A 88 -4.35 21.65 3.33
N ILE A 89 -4.38 21.34 2.04
CA ILE A 89 -3.16 21.10 1.24
C ILE A 89 -2.73 22.33 0.43
N GLU A 90 -3.68 23.24 0.16
CA GLU A 90 -3.44 24.48 -0.58
C GLU A 90 -4.43 25.54 -0.11
N ARG A 91 -3.96 26.79 0.02
CA ARG A 91 -4.77 27.97 0.35
C ARG A 91 -4.41 29.08 -0.63
N ASP A 92 -5.41 29.57 -1.35
CA ASP A 92 -5.34 30.76 -2.22
C ASP A 92 -6.13 31.88 -1.53
N GLU A 93 -5.40 32.81 -0.91
CA GLU A 93 -5.99 33.94 -0.19
C GLU A 93 -6.61 34.96 -1.15
N ALA A 94 -6.10 35.10 -2.37
CA ALA A 94 -6.60 36.06 -3.34
C ALA A 94 -7.97 35.66 -3.90
N SER A 95 -8.16 34.36 -4.16
CA SER A 95 -9.46 33.82 -4.58
C SER A 95 -10.36 33.42 -3.41
N GLY A 96 -9.83 33.35 -2.19
CA GLY A 96 -10.55 32.83 -1.01
C GLY A 96 -10.85 31.33 -1.09
N ILE A 97 -9.98 30.54 -1.75
CA ILE A 97 -10.19 29.10 -1.97
C ILE A 97 -9.23 28.27 -1.12
N GLU A 98 -9.73 27.22 -0.50
CA GLU A 98 -8.92 26.18 0.15
C GLU A 98 -9.17 24.81 -0.49
N LYS A 99 -8.09 24.04 -0.64
CA LYS A 99 -8.18 22.63 -1.06
C LYS A 99 -7.92 21.75 0.15
N ILE A 100 -8.89 20.88 0.46
CA ILE A 100 -8.82 19.94 1.57
C ILE A 100 -8.69 18.52 1.02
N ALA A 101 -7.71 17.77 1.53
CA ALA A 101 -7.51 16.37 1.16
C ALA A 101 -8.38 15.44 2.02
N GLU A 102 -9.21 14.64 1.34
CA GLU A 102 -10.01 13.59 1.96
C GLU A 102 -9.65 12.21 1.41
N PRO A 103 -9.53 11.17 2.26
CA PRO A 103 -9.32 9.80 1.80
C PRO A 103 -10.57 9.31 1.04
N LYS A 104 -10.35 8.49 0.01
CA LYS A 104 -11.45 7.85 -0.74
C LYS A 104 -12.16 6.76 0.08
N GLY A 105 -11.49 6.19 1.07
CA GLY A 105 -12.01 5.13 1.92
C GLY A 105 -11.24 3.84 1.73
N VAL A 106 -11.91 2.77 1.29
CA VAL A 106 -11.31 1.45 1.11
C VAL A 106 -11.11 1.14 -0.37
N ILE A 107 -9.86 0.86 -0.74
CA ILE A 107 -9.42 0.56 -2.10
C ILE A 107 -9.40 -0.96 -2.32
N ALA A 108 -9.98 -1.41 -3.42
CA ALA A 108 -9.81 -2.78 -3.92
C ALA A 108 -8.58 -2.84 -4.84
N ALA A 109 -7.54 -3.55 -4.44
CA ALA A 109 -6.27 -3.62 -5.14
C ALA A 109 -6.08 -4.97 -5.83
N ILE A 110 -6.34 -5.03 -7.14
CA ILE A 110 -6.03 -6.22 -7.96
C ILE A 110 -4.52 -6.29 -8.18
N VAL A 111 -3.92 -7.48 -8.01
CA VAL A 111 -2.48 -7.70 -8.13
C VAL A 111 -2.17 -8.77 -9.18
N PRO A 112 -1.35 -8.45 -10.20
CA PRO A 112 -0.99 -9.41 -11.25
C PRO A 112 0.09 -10.39 -10.79
N MET A 113 0.20 -11.53 -11.47
CA MET A 113 1.24 -12.53 -11.18
C MET A 113 2.66 -12.12 -11.59
N THR A 114 2.82 -11.15 -12.50
CA THR A 114 4.13 -10.73 -13.01
C THR A 114 4.94 -9.92 -12.00
N ASN A 115 4.25 -9.10 -11.20
CA ASN A 115 4.84 -8.19 -10.20
C ASN A 115 4.07 -8.27 -8.87
N PRO A 116 3.99 -9.45 -8.22
CA PRO A 116 3.07 -9.65 -7.11
C PRO A 116 3.49 -8.87 -5.84
N THR A 117 4.78 -8.88 -5.52
CA THR A 117 5.32 -8.22 -4.32
C THR A 117 5.43 -6.71 -4.51
N SER A 118 6.06 -6.26 -5.58
CA SER A 118 6.29 -4.84 -5.83
C SER A 118 4.98 -4.06 -6.00
N THR A 119 3.96 -4.67 -6.63
CA THR A 119 2.63 -4.04 -6.76
C THR A 119 1.91 -3.95 -5.41
N ALA A 120 2.03 -4.98 -4.56
CA ALA A 120 1.46 -4.95 -3.22
C ALA A 120 2.09 -3.83 -2.39
N ILE A 121 3.43 -3.78 -2.33
CA ILE A 121 4.20 -2.73 -1.63
C ILE A 121 3.77 -1.34 -2.12
N PHE A 122 3.83 -1.10 -3.43
CA PHE A 122 3.51 0.19 -4.02
C PHE A 122 2.10 0.66 -3.63
N LYS A 123 1.10 -0.21 -3.77
CA LYS A 123 -0.29 0.13 -3.46
C LYS A 123 -0.53 0.28 -1.96
N SER A 124 0.10 -0.52 -1.10
CA SER A 124 0.03 -0.38 0.36
C SER A 124 0.57 0.96 0.80
N LEU A 125 1.77 1.32 0.32
CA LEU A 125 2.44 2.58 0.67
C LEU A 125 1.60 3.80 0.28
N LEU A 126 1.07 3.83 -0.95
CA LEU A 126 0.22 4.95 -1.37
C LEU A 126 -1.12 4.98 -0.63
N ALA A 127 -1.73 3.83 -0.34
CA ALA A 127 -2.94 3.77 0.47
C ALA A 127 -2.69 4.33 1.87
N HIS A 128 -1.55 3.99 2.50
CA HIS A 128 -1.17 4.51 3.81
C HIS A 128 -0.92 6.01 3.79
N LYS A 129 -0.10 6.50 2.84
CA LYS A 129 0.20 7.94 2.71
C LYS A 129 -1.05 8.79 2.51
N THR A 130 -2.14 8.21 2.01
CA THR A 130 -3.40 8.90 1.73
C THR A 130 -4.55 8.54 2.67
N ARG A 131 -4.26 7.94 3.84
CA ARG A 131 -5.25 7.57 4.88
C ARG A 131 -6.36 6.62 4.38
N ASN A 132 -6.06 5.81 3.38
CA ASN A 132 -6.97 4.81 2.83
C ASN A 132 -6.72 3.43 3.45
N GLY A 133 -7.79 2.64 3.53
CA GLY A 133 -7.69 1.19 3.72
C GLY A 133 -7.49 0.52 2.36
N VAL A 134 -6.85 -0.64 2.33
CA VAL A 134 -6.64 -1.41 1.09
C VAL A 134 -6.95 -2.89 1.31
N ILE A 135 -7.62 -3.51 0.35
CA ILE A 135 -7.89 -4.95 0.31
C ILE A 135 -7.32 -5.49 -0.99
N PHE A 136 -6.38 -6.43 -0.89
CA PHE A 136 -5.72 -7.01 -2.04
C PHE A 136 -6.47 -8.23 -2.59
N SER A 137 -6.62 -8.27 -3.90
CA SER A 137 -7.09 -9.42 -4.67
C SER A 137 -5.93 -9.96 -5.52
N PRO A 138 -5.18 -10.95 -5.00
CA PRO A 138 -4.02 -11.50 -5.69
C PRO A 138 -4.43 -12.45 -6.80
N HIS A 139 -3.62 -12.49 -7.87
CA HIS A 139 -3.69 -13.58 -8.83
C HIS A 139 -3.41 -14.93 -8.15
N PRO A 140 -4.17 -16.02 -8.42
CA PRO A 140 -4.02 -17.30 -7.71
C PRO A 140 -2.61 -17.88 -7.71
N LYS A 141 -1.89 -17.75 -8.83
CA LYS A 141 -0.50 -18.22 -9.00
C LYS A 141 0.56 -17.39 -8.26
N ALA A 142 0.18 -16.30 -7.59
CA ALA A 142 1.11 -15.41 -6.89
C ALA A 142 0.55 -14.94 -5.53
N LYS A 143 -0.38 -15.72 -4.96
CA LYS A 143 -1.14 -15.36 -3.77
C LYS A 143 -0.24 -15.25 -2.54
N LYS A 144 0.65 -16.22 -2.31
CA LYS A 144 1.54 -16.23 -1.14
C LYS A 144 2.51 -15.06 -1.21
N SER A 145 3.06 -14.77 -2.37
CA SER A 145 3.98 -13.65 -2.63
C SER A 145 3.31 -12.31 -2.35
N THR A 146 2.08 -12.13 -2.86
CA THR A 146 1.31 -10.91 -2.62
C THR A 146 1.00 -10.75 -1.13
N ILE A 147 0.55 -11.81 -0.46
CA ILE A 147 0.22 -11.78 0.98
C ILE A 147 1.46 -11.52 1.83
N ALA A 148 2.63 -12.05 1.45
CA ALA A 148 3.87 -11.83 2.19
C ALA A 148 4.36 -10.37 2.13
N ALA A 149 3.96 -9.62 1.10
CA ALA A 149 4.37 -8.24 0.87
C ALA A 149 3.34 -7.19 1.33
N ALA A 150 2.07 -7.57 1.43
CA ALA A 150 0.95 -6.69 1.76
C ALA A 150 0.83 -6.44 3.27
#